data_AF-A0A397YZ60-F1
#
_entry.id   AF-A0A397YZ60-F1
#
_cell.length_a   1.000
_cell.length_b   1.000
_cell.length_c   1.000
_cell.angle_alpha   90.00
_cell.angle_beta   90.00
_cell.angle_gamma   90.00
#
_symmetry.space_group_name_H-M   'P 1'
#
loop_
_entity.id
_entity.type
_entity.pdbx_description
1 polymer ?
#
loop_
_entity_poly.entity_id
_entity_poly.type
_entity_poly.pdbx_seq_one_letter_code
_entity_poly.pdbx_strand_id
1 'polypeptide(L)'
;MAKRFSAADKGKSIVGNPSVPPRIWILAPNFDPSELIKENMLALVGRLTNPKEHKMSSNLPSLAKKWNVDPSIGSDLGRDCSQFRLATEEEIQEFLKNRPYQYGRWMLIVQRWELNISQSFQSQILFWITIRGIPLHYWHEKGVRNIGLEPGELENYVVWMS
;
A
#
# COMPACT_ATOMS: atom_id res chain seq x y z
N MET A 1 -77.97 -11.58 -18.37
CA MET A 1 -76.76 -12.20 -18.95
C MET A 1 -75.57 -11.88 -18.06
N ALA A 2 -75.10 -12.84 -17.26
CA ALA A 2 -73.95 -12.67 -16.36
C ALA A 2 -72.65 -12.97 -17.11
N LYS A 3 -71.75 -11.99 -17.22
CA LYS A 3 -70.40 -12.19 -17.76
C LYS A 3 -69.51 -12.75 -16.65
N ARG A 4 -69.16 -14.02 -16.78
CA ARG A 4 -68.12 -14.69 -15.98
C ARG A 4 -66.77 -14.02 -16.25
N PHE A 5 -66.11 -13.54 -15.22
CA PHE A 5 -64.69 -13.19 -15.30
C PHE A 5 -63.86 -14.46 -15.14
N SER A 6 -63.00 -14.75 -16.13
CA SER A 6 -62.05 -15.87 -16.10
C SER A 6 -60.71 -15.42 -15.51
N ALA A 7 -60.10 -16.28 -14.72
CA ALA A 7 -58.94 -16.06 -13.87
C ALA A 7 -57.57 -15.99 -14.61
N ALA A 8 -57.54 -15.53 -15.86
CA ALA A 8 -56.38 -15.70 -16.75
C ALA A 8 -55.53 -14.46 -17.06
N ASP A 9 -56.02 -13.22 -16.95
CA ASP A 9 -55.19 -12.06 -17.32
C ASP A 9 -54.48 -11.43 -16.10
N LYS A 10 -53.91 -12.32 -15.26
CA LYS A 10 -52.94 -11.98 -14.21
C LYS A 10 -51.65 -11.48 -14.87
N GLY A 11 -51.60 -10.19 -15.17
CA GLY A 11 -50.37 -9.48 -15.51
C GLY A 11 -49.40 -9.53 -14.33
N LYS A 12 -48.41 -10.41 -14.40
CA LYS A 12 -47.25 -10.43 -13.50
C LYS A 12 -46.48 -9.14 -13.74
N SER A 13 -46.59 -8.18 -12.82
CA SER A 13 -45.64 -7.08 -12.72
C SER A 13 -44.27 -7.68 -12.45
N ILE A 14 -43.38 -7.61 -13.44
CA ILE A 14 -41.98 -7.92 -13.27
C ILE A 14 -41.45 -6.82 -12.35
N VAL A 15 -41.18 -7.19 -11.10
CA VAL A 15 -40.44 -6.33 -10.16
C VAL A 15 -39.10 -6.06 -10.82
N GLY A 16 -38.98 -4.89 -11.45
CA GLY A 16 -37.74 -4.43 -12.05
C GLY A 16 -36.66 -4.42 -10.98
N ASN A 17 -35.52 -5.05 -11.27
CA ASN A 17 -34.32 -4.99 -10.45
C ASN A 17 -34.11 -3.54 -9.94
N PRO A 18 -33.71 -3.33 -8.68
CA PRO A 18 -33.37 -1.99 -8.21
C PRO A 18 -32.25 -1.46 -9.12
N SER A 19 -32.61 -0.49 -9.94
CA SER A 19 -31.71 0.23 -10.83
C SER A 19 -30.59 0.81 -9.97
N VAL A 20 -29.37 0.32 -10.15
CA VAL A 20 -28.18 0.95 -9.57
C VAL A 20 -28.20 2.39 -10.07
N PRO A 21 -28.15 3.41 -9.19
CA PRO A 21 -28.21 4.80 -9.63
C PRO A 21 -27.13 5.05 -10.69
N PRO A 22 -27.46 5.78 -11.77
CA PRO A 22 -26.52 6.02 -12.85
C PRO A 22 -25.26 6.65 -12.29
N ARG A 23 -24.09 6.12 -12.68
CA ARG A 23 -22.80 6.68 -12.28
C ARG A 23 -22.70 8.10 -12.84
N ILE A 24 -22.67 9.09 -11.94
CA ILE A 24 -22.43 10.49 -12.29
C ILE A 24 -20.92 10.66 -12.47
N TRP A 25 -20.51 11.05 -13.67
CA TRP A 25 -19.13 11.44 -13.95
C TRP A 25 -18.99 12.93 -13.67
N ILE A 26 -18.18 13.28 -12.66
CA ILE A 26 -17.85 14.66 -12.35
C ILE A 26 -16.50 14.94 -13.02
N LEU A 27 -16.49 15.93 -13.92
CA LEU A 27 -15.23 16.38 -14.53
C LEU A 27 -14.42 17.15 -13.47
N ALA A 28 -13.15 16.83 -13.33
CA ALA A 28 -12.28 17.60 -12.46
C ALA A 28 -12.23 19.06 -12.98
N PRO A 29 -12.27 20.07 -12.09
CA PRO A 29 -12.13 21.45 -12.52
C PRO A 29 -10.80 21.66 -13.25
N ASN A 30 -10.79 22.59 -14.21
CA ASN A 30 -9.55 22.98 -14.87
C ASN A 30 -8.71 23.77 -13.85
N PHE A 31 -7.70 23.11 -13.27
CA PHE A 31 -6.79 23.69 -12.31
C PHE A 31 -5.37 23.18 -12.58
N ASP A 32 -4.38 24.01 -12.29
CA ASP A 32 -2.97 23.63 -12.39
C ASP A 32 -2.52 22.90 -11.10
N PRO A 33 -2.17 21.61 -11.15
CA PRO A 33 -1.75 20.85 -9.97
C PRO A 33 -0.29 21.05 -9.59
N SER A 34 0.49 21.85 -10.32
CA SER A 34 1.95 21.94 -10.17
C SER A 34 2.41 22.23 -8.74
N GLU A 35 1.72 23.14 -8.03
CA GLU A 35 2.05 23.46 -6.63
C GLU A 35 1.77 22.28 -5.70
N LEU A 36 0.61 21.63 -5.81
CA LEU A 36 0.26 20.45 -5.01
C LEU A 36 1.20 19.27 -5.28
N ILE A 37 1.63 19.11 -6.52
CA ILE A 37 2.62 18.09 -6.88
C ILE A 37 3.93 18.39 -6.15
N LYS A 38 4.41 19.64 -6.23
CA LYS A 38 5.64 20.08 -5.58
C LYS A 38 5.58 19.90 -4.06
N GLU A 39 4.46 20.20 -3.42
CA GLU A 39 4.25 19.98 -1.99
C GLU A 39 4.27 18.49 -1.63
N ASN A 40 3.65 17.64 -2.45
CA ASN A 40 3.62 16.19 -2.20
C ASN A 40 4.93 15.49 -2.56
N MET A 41 5.88 16.14 -3.25
CA MET A 41 7.20 15.56 -3.47
C MET A 41 7.94 15.29 -2.16
N LEU A 42 7.59 15.99 -1.07
CA LEU A 42 8.14 15.76 0.26
C LEU A 42 7.31 14.79 1.12
N ALA A 43 6.37 14.07 0.50
CA ALA A 43 5.57 13.09 1.20
C ALA A 43 6.16 11.67 1.11
N LEU A 44 6.15 10.99 2.24
CA LEU A 44 6.27 9.53 2.31
C LEU A 44 4.89 8.90 2.31
N VAL A 45 4.79 7.73 1.70
CA VAL A 45 3.59 6.90 1.77
C VAL A 45 3.94 5.56 2.41
N GLY A 46 3.22 5.21 3.47
CA GLY A 46 3.32 3.95 4.18
C GLY A 46 2.11 3.06 3.90
N ARG A 47 2.33 1.79 3.54
CA ARG A 47 1.27 0.78 3.35
C ARG A 47 1.42 -0.37 4.32
N LEU A 48 0.30 -0.81 4.90
CA LEU A 48 0.21 -2.02 5.72
C LEU A 48 0.23 -3.29 4.85
N THR A 49 1.03 -4.29 5.22
CA THR A 49 1.04 -5.58 4.52
C THR A 49 -0.08 -6.53 4.98
N ASN A 50 -0.72 -6.26 6.12
CA ASN A 50 -1.88 -7.04 6.58
C ASN A 50 -3.01 -6.15 7.12
N PRO A 51 -3.82 -5.58 6.22
CA PRO A 51 -4.90 -4.68 6.59
C PRO A 51 -6.11 -5.37 7.25
N LYS A 52 -6.20 -6.71 7.18
CA LYS A 52 -7.29 -7.47 7.83
C LYS A 52 -7.18 -7.44 9.36
N GLU A 53 -5.95 -7.46 9.86
CA GLU A 53 -5.64 -7.45 11.29
C GLU A 53 -5.41 -6.02 11.82
N HIS A 54 -4.99 -5.10 10.96
CA HIS A 54 -4.60 -3.74 11.34
C HIS A 54 -5.23 -2.69 10.44
N LYS A 55 -5.96 -1.73 11.03
CA LYS A 55 -6.47 -0.56 10.30
C LYS A 55 -5.48 0.59 10.35
N MET A 56 -5.22 1.25 9.21
CA MET A 56 -4.23 2.33 9.12
C MET A 56 -4.54 3.49 10.07
N SER A 57 -5.77 3.99 10.04
CA SER A 57 -6.26 5.07 10.93
C SER A 57 -5.94 4.85 12.41
N SER A 58 -6.07 3.63 12.92
CA SER A 58 -5.82 3.32 14.34
C SER A 58 -4.32 3.24 14.69
N ASN A 59 -3.46 2.99 13.71
CA ASN A 59 -2.03 2.79 13.93
C ASN A 59 -1.20 4.06 13.67
N LEU A 60 -1.74 5.03 12.96
CA LEU A 60 -1.03 6.24 12.54
C LEU A 60 -0.42 7.04 13.72
N PRO A 61 -1.12 7.27 14.86
CA PRO A 61 -0.52 7.95 16.01
C PRO A 61 0.63 7.14 16.65
N SER A 62 0.47 5.82 16.71
CA SER A 62 1.51 4.93 17.26
C SER A 62 2.73 4.85 16.36
N LEU A 63 2.53 4.92 15.04
CA LEU A 63 3.62 4.99 14.07
C LEU A 63 4.37 6.31 14.16
N ALA A 64 3.65 7.43 14.19
CA ALA A 64 4.25 8.75 14.40
C ALA A 64 5.11 8.78 15.67
N LYS A 65 4.58 8.26 16.78
CA LYS A 65 5.33 8.12 18.04
C LYS A 65 6.58 7.24 17.89
N LYS A 66 6.47 6.08 17.23
CA LYS A 66 7.59 5.16 17.02
C LYS A 66 8.69 5.78 16.15
N TRP A 67 8.30 6.60 15.19
CA TRP A 67 9.19 7.31 14.29
C TRP A 67 9.65 8.67 14.82
N ASN A 68 9.24 9.04 16.03
CA ASN A 68 9.55 10.32 16.67
C ASN A 68 9.17 11.54 15.81
N VAL A 69 8.03 11.46 15.13
CA VAL A 69 7.47 12.56 14.33
C VAL A 69 6.13 13.02 14.90
N ASP A 70 5.74 14.25 14.59
CA ASP A 70 4.45 14.79 15.00
C ASP A 70 3.30 14.02 14.29
N PRO A 71 2.31 13.48 15.01
CA PRO A 71 1.17 12.79 14.41
C PRO A 71 0.38 13.62 13.40
N SER A 72 0.39 14.96 13.51
CA SER A 72 -0.33 15.88 12.63
C SER A 72 0.18 15.91 11.20
N ILE A 73 1.43 15.48 10.96
CA ILE A 73 2.00 15.39 9.61
C ILE A 73 1.55 14.11 8.88
N GLY A 74 0.90 13.19 9.60
CA GLY A 74 0.38 11.94 9.08
C GLY A 74 -1.10 12.03 8.69
N SER A 75 -1.49 11.34 7.63
CA SER A 75 -2.88 11.26 7.16
C SER A 75 -3.20 9.86 6.63
N ASP A 76 -4.40 9.36 6.89
CA ASP A 76 -4.89 8.12 6.29
C ASP A 76 -5.41 8.42 4.86
N LEU A 77 -4.82 7.76 3.85
CA LEU A 77 -5.24 7.90 2.45
C LEU A 77 -6.31 6.87 2.06
N GLY A 78 -6.69 5.98 2.99
CA GLY A 78 -7.49 4.81 2.71
C GLY A 78 -6.70 3.76 1.91
N ARG A 79 -7.37 2.65 1.57
CA ARG A 79 -6.74 1.50 0.88
C ARG A 79 -5.42 1.07 1.54
N ASP A 80 -5.42 1.07 2.87
CA ASP A 80 -4.32 0.62 3.71
C ASP A 80 -3.04 1.46 3.59
N CYS A 81 -3.17 2.67 3.01
CA CYS A 81 -2.10 3.62 2.78
C CYS A 81 -2.22 4.82 3.72
N SER A 82 -1.06 5.36 4.10
CA SER A 82 -0.93 6.58 4.90
C SER A 82 0.08 7.51 4.27
N GLN A 83 -0.12 8.80 4.35
CA GLN A 83 0.81 9.83 3.94
C GLN A 83 1.47 10.44 5.18
N PHE A 84 2.77 10.69 5.12
CA PHE A 84 3.48 11.53 6.08
C PHE A 84 4.18 12.64 5.32
N ARG A 85 3.85 13.91 5.60
CA ARG A 85 4.50 15.06 4.96
C ARG A 85 5.71 15.48 5.78
N LEU A 86 6.89 15.31 5.19
CA LEU A 86 8.15 15.67 5.81
C LEU A 86 8.56 17.09 5.44
N ALA A 87 9.46 17.67 6.22
CA ALA A 87 9.91 19.05 6.01
C ALA A 87 11.02 19.15 4.97
N THR A 88 11.85 18.10 4.85
CA THR A 88 13.07 18.12 4.05
C THR A 88 13.27 16.84 3.24
N GLU A 89 14.08 16.92 2.20
CA GLU A 89 14.49 15.75 1.41
C GLU A 89 15.36 14.80 2.24
N GLU A 90 16.18 15.35 3.12
CA GLU A 90 17.07 14.61 4.01
C GLU A 90 16.29 13.68 4.95
N GLU A 91 15.17 14.15 5.50
CA GLU A 91 14.26 13.32 6.29
C GLU A 91 13.70 12.16 5.46
N ILE A 92 13.26 12.41 4.22
CA ILE A 92 12.78 11.33 3.34
C ILE A 92 13.87 10.28 3.14
N GLN A 93 15.09 10.71 2.81
CA GLN A 93 16.20 9.80 2.59
C GLN A 93 16.55 9.01 3.85
N GLU A 94 16.53 9.63 5.03
CA GLU A 94 16.75 8.94 6.30
C GLU A 94 15.68 7.85 6.54
N PHE A 95 14.41 8.20 6.33
CA PHE A 95 13.32 7.23 6.45
C PHE A 95 13.47 6.07 5.46
N LEU A 96 13.80 6.36 4.20
CA LEU A 96 13.98 5.32 3.18
C LEU A 96 15.18 4.43 3.46
N LYS A 97 16.25 4.96 4.05
CA LYS A 97 17.46 4.23 4.44
C LYS A 97 17.24 3.32 5.65
N ASN A 98 16.36 3.71 6.57
CA ASN A 98 16.06 2.98 7.80
C ASN A 98 15.01 1.86 7.63
N ARG A 99 14.54 1.62 6.40
CA ARG A 99 13.66 0.48 6.06
C ARG A 99 14.39 -0.86 6.24
N PRO A 100 13.66 -1.98 6.47
CA PRO A 100 12.20 -2.07 6.56
C PRO A 100 11.65 -1.61 7.92
N TYR A 101 10.42 -1.10 7.91
CA TYR A 101 9.69 -0.79 9.14
C TYR A 101 8.75 -1.92 9.53
N GLN A 102 8.52 -2.07 10.83
CA GLN A 102 7.55 -3.03 11.37
C GLN A 102 6.70 -2.40 12.47
N TYR A 103 5.45 -2.83 12.56
CA TYR A 103 4.53 -2.49 13.64
C TYR A 103 3.60 -3.67 13.92
N GLY A 104 3.41 -4.02 15.20
CA GLY A 104 2.53 -5.14 15.56
C GLY A 104 2.91 -6.49 14.94
N ARG A 105 4.22 -6.73 14.69
CA ARG A 105 4.77 -7.91 13.96
C ARG A 105 4.49 -7.94 12.45
N TRP A 106 3.89 -6.89 11.90
CA TRP A 106 3.68 -6.75 10.45
C TRP A 106 4.64 -5.74 9.86
N MET A 107 5.09 -6.00 8.63
CA MET A 107 5.93 -5.06 7.91
C MET A 107 5.10 -3.89 7.39
N LEU A 108 5.78 -2.77 7.23
CA LEU A 108 5.25 -1.56 6.61
C LEU A 108 6.08 -1.25 5.38
N ILE A 109 5.41 -1.13 4.25
CA ILE A 109 6.03 -0.68 3.02
C ILE A 109 6.06 0.83 3.07
N VAL A 110 7.25 1.42 3.14
CA VAL A 110 7.42 2.88 3.13
C VAL A 110 8.16 3.26 1.87
N GLN A 111 7.68 4.27 1.16
CA GLN A 111 8.32 4.80 -0.05
C GLN A 111 7.98 6.28 -0.24
N ARG A 112 8.72 6.92 -1.15
CA ARG A 112 8.39 8.28 -1.59
C ARG A 112 7.02 8.29 -2.29
N TRP A 113 6.27 9.36 -2.10
CA TRP A 113 5.09 9.65 -2.91
C TRP A 113 5.50 9.92 -4.36
N GLU A 114 4.69 9.43 -5.30
CA GLU A 114 4.85 9.68 -6.74
C GLU A 114 3.47 9.96 -7.35
N LEU A 115 3.47 10.69 -8.47
CA LEU A 115 2.25 11.09 -9.15
C LEU A 115 1.40 9.89 -9.63
N ASN A 116 2.07 8.82 -10.05
CA ASN A 116 1.43 7.64 -10.64
C ASN A 116 1.41 6.48 -9.64
N ILE A 117 0.46 6.56 -8.69
CA ILE A 117 0.16 5.47 -7.76
C ILE A 117 -0.63 4.40 -8.53
N SER A 118 0.06 3.58 -9.33
CA SER A 118 -0.55 2.39 -9.91
C SER A 118 -0.95 1.41 -8.81
N GLN A 119 -1.79 0.42 -9.13
CA GLN A 119 -2.16 -0.61 -8.15
C GLN A 119 -0.95 -1.42 -7.65
N SER A 120 0.13 -1.46 -8.43
CA SER A 120 1.42 -2.09 -8.09
C SER A 120 2.36 -1.18 -7.28
N PHE A 121 2.06 0.11 -7.20
CA PHE A 121 2.78 1.06 -6.34
C PHE A 121 2.72 0.55 -4.91
N GLN A 122 3.87 0.50 -4.20
CA GLN A 122 3.99 -0.05 -2.84
C GLN A 122 3.74 -1.55 -2.73
N SER A 123 4.39 -2.36 -3.57
CA SER A 123 4.30 -3.83 -3.47
C SER A 123 5.62 -4.51 -3.11
N GLN A 124 6.73 -3.77 -3.08
CA GLN A 124 8.06 -4.31 -2.82
C GLN A 124 8.69 -3.64 -1.59
N ILE A 125 9.46 -4.40 -0.83
CA ILE A 125 10.21 -3.93 0.34
C ILE A 125 11.67 -4.32 0.12
N LEU A 126 12.57 -3.36 0.26
CA LEU A 126 14.01 -3.62 0.30
C LEU A 126 14.41 -3.96 1.74
N PHE A 127 15.08 -5.10 1.92
CA PHE A 127 15.56 -5.54 3.23
C PHE A 127 16.79 -6.43 3.09
N TRP A 128 17.63 -6.43 4.13
CA TRP A 128 18.76 -7.35 4.24
C TRP A 128 18.33 -8.65 4.91
N ILE A 129 18.74 -9.78 4.33
CA ILE A 129 18.64 -11.09 4.97
C ILE A 129 20.03 -11.58 5.40
N THR A 130 20.10 -12.22 6.56
CA THR A 130 21.29 -12.94 6.98
C THR A 130 21.01 -14.43 6.92
N ILE A 131 21.70 -15.13 6.03
CA ILE A 131 21.60 -16.58 5.92
C ILE A 131 22.59 -17.21 6.90
N ARG A 132 22.12 -18.14 7.74
CA ARG A 132 22.93 -18.84 8.73
C ARG A 132 22.86 -20.34 8.50
N GLY A 133 23.93 -21.06 8.86
CA GLY A 133 23.96 -22.52 8.82
C GLY A 133 24.11 -23.13 7.42
N ILE A 134 24.67 -22.40 6.46
CA ILE A 134 25.02 -22.97 5.16
C ILE A 134 26.11 -24.04 5.38
N PRO A 135 25.89 -25.31 4.97
CA PRO A 135 26.92 -26.33 5.12
C PRO A 135 28.20 -25.95 4.37
N LEU A 136 29.37 -26.30 4.91
CA LEU A 136 30.69 -25.95 4.34
C LEU A 136 30.84 -26.33 2.87
N HIS A 137 30.31 -27.48 2.45
CA HIS A 137 30.36 -27.93 1.05
C HIS A 137 29.41 -27.16 0.11
N TYR A 138 28.52 -26.30 0.64
CA TYR A 138 27.69 -25.35 -0.09
C TYR A 138 28.14 -23.89 0.12
N TRP A 139 29.24 -23.65 0.84
CA TRP A 139 29.79 -22.31 1.12
C TRP A 139 30.51 -21.74 -0.10
N HIS A 140 29.75 -21.48 -1.14
CA HIS A 140 30.23 -20.93 -2.40
C HIS A 140 29.31 -19.77 -2.80
N GLU A 141 29.89 -18.74 -3.41
CA GLU A 141 29.19 -17.51 -3.81
C GLU A 141 27.91 -17.81 -4.61
N LYS A 142 28.01 -18.73 -5.59
CA LYS A 142 26.84 -19.22 -6.37
C LYS A 142 25.70 -19.76 -5.49
N GLY A 143 26.01 -20.47 -4.41
CA GLY A 143 25.00 -21.01 -3.50
C GLY A 143 24.28 -19.90 -2.73
N VAL A 144 25.04 -18.97 -2.16
CA VAL A 144 24.49 -17.80 -1.45
C VAL A 144 23.64 -16.94 -2.39
N ARG A 145 24.14 -16.67 -3.59
CA ARG A 145 23.43 -15.88 -4.62
C ARG A 145 22.11 -16.54 -5.02
N ASN A 146 22.11 -17.86 -5.25
CA ASN A 146 20.89 -18.57 -5.64
C ASN A 146 19.83 -18.49 -4.53
N ILE A 147 20.23 -18.67 -3.26
CA ILE A 147 19.31 -18.50 -2.12
C ILE A 147 18.77 -17.07 -2.08
N GLY A 148 19.61 -16.07 -2.33
CA GLY A 148 19.20 -14.66 -2.35
C GLY A 148 18.21 -14.29 -3.44
N LEU A 149 18.13 -15.07 -4.53
CA LEU A 149 17.18 -14.86 -5.63
C LEU A 149 15.81 -15.51 -5.38
N GLU A 150 15.69 -16.43 -4.43
CA GLU A 150 14.41 -17.09 -4.12
C GLU A 150 13.34 -16.13 -3.56
N PRO A 151 13.66 -15.19 -2.65
CA PRO A 151 12.66 -14.26 -2.11
C PRO A 151 12.21 -13.18 -3.10
N GLY A 152 12.99 -12.90 -4.14
CA GLY A 152 12.74 -11.81 -5.08
C GLY A 152 13.98 -11.34 -5.81
N GLU A 153 14.00 -10.07 -6.19
CA GLU A 153 15.14 -9.45 -6.85
C GLU A 153 16.30 -9.23 -5.88
N LEU A 154 17.50 -9.60 -6.31
CA LEU A 154 18.72 -9.45 -5.52
C LEU A 154 19.47 -8.20 -5.98
N GLU A 155 19.41 -7.13 -5.20
CA GLU A 155 20.16 -5.90 -5.48
C GLU A 155 21.66 -6.03 -5.14
N ASN A 156 21.98 -6.55 -3.95
CA ASN A 156 23.36 -6.65 -3.46
C ASN A 156 23.51 -7.79 -2.44
N TYR A 157 24.73 -8.33 -2.29
CA TYR A 157 25.05 -9.35 -1.29
C TYR A 157 26.53 -9.25 -0.88
N VAL A 158 26.81 -9.66 0.36
CA VAL A 158 28.18 -9.75 0.89
C VAL A 158 28.40 -11.16 1.43
N VAL A 159 29.50 -11.79 1.02
CA VAL A 159 29.93 -13.09 1.55
C VAL A 159 31.13 -12.86 2.44
N TRP A 160 30.98 -13.14 3.73
CA TRP A 160 32.09 -13.14 4.68
C TRP A 160 32.74 -14.52 4.64
N MET A 161 33.96 -14.63 4.13
CA MET A 161 34.77 -15.84 4.33
C MET A 161 35.51 -15.67 5.66
N SER A 162 35.22 -16.54 6.63
CA SER A 162 35.95 -16.62 7.90
C SER A 162 37.29 -17.30 7.70
#